data_AF-A0A4V6J2C3-F1
#
_entry.id   AF-A0A4V6J2C3-F1
#
_cell.length_a   1.000
_cell.length_b   1.000
_cell.length_c   1.000
_cell.angle_alpha   90.00
_cell.angle_beta   90.00
_cell.angle_gamma   90.00
#
_symmetry.space_group_name_H-M   'P 1'
#
loop_
_entity.id
_entity.type
_entity.pdbx_description
1 polymer ?
#
loop_
_entity_poly.entity_id
_entity_poly.type
_entity_poly.pdbx_seq_one_letter_code
_entity_poly.pdbx_strand_id
1 'polypeptide(L)'
;MNTLPLWWQNGVIYQIYPKSFQDTTGSGTGDLRGVTARLDYLHKLGVDAIWLTPFYVSPQVDNGYDVANYTAIDPTYGTLDDFDELVAEAKVRGIRIVLDMVLNHTSTAPRLVPRVVKEREPVPPVLYLARRRAHHPAE
;
A
#
# COMPACT_ATOMS: atom_id res chain seq x y z
N MET A 1 0.21 28.41 -26.32
CA MET A 1 0.07 27.03 -25.82
C MET A 1 0.77 26.96 -24.49
N ASN A 2 0.11 26.48 -23.43
CA ASN A 2 0.72 26.44 -22.10
C ASN A 2 1.76 25.30 -22.09
N THR A 3 3.04 25.63 -22.22
CA THR A 3 4.17 24.69 -22.36
C THR A 3 4.73 24.24 -21.01
N LEU A 4 3.99 24.42 -19.93
CA LEU A 4 4.45 23.98 -18.61
C LEU A 4 4.48 22.45 -18.58
N PRO A 5 5.62 21.83 -18.24
CA PRO A 5 5.75 20.39 -18.16
C PRO A 5 4.75 19.81 -17.15
N LEU A 6 4.33 18.57 -17.37
CA LEU A 6 3.43 17.87 -16.45
C LEU A 6 4.11 17.75 -15.09
N TRP A 7 3.34 17.86 -14.00
CA TRP A 7 3.89 17.92 -12.64
C TRP A 7 4.86 16.77 -12.33
N TRP A 8 4.60 15.56 -12.84
CA TRP A 8 5.41 14.37 -12.58
C TRP A 8 6.73 14.32 -13.36
N GLN A 9 6.92 15.19 -14.35
CA GLN A 9 8.15 15.24 -15.14
C GLN A 9 9.28 15.94 -14.39
N ASN A 10 8.95 16.96 -13.59
CA ASN A 10 9.92 17.79 -12.87
C ASN A 10 9.64 17.90 -11.36
N GLY A 11 8.57 17.28 -10.85
CA GLY A 11 8.19 17.37 -9.46
C GLY A 11 9.05 16.49 -8.54
N VAL A 12 9.21 16.93 -7.29
CA VAL A 12 9.90 16.19 -6.24
C VAL A 12 8.94 15.17 -5.62
N ILE A 13 9.24 13.88 -5.80
CA ILE A 13 8.51 12.78 -5.18
C ILE A 13 9.26 12.32 -3.94
N TYR A 14 8.57 12.28 -2.80
CA TYR A 14 9.12 11.79 -1.54
C TYR A 14 8.45 10.47 -1.17
N GLN A 15 9.21 9.39 -1.13
CA GLN A 15 8.67 8.09 -0.70
C GLN A 15 8.62 8.03 0.83
N ILE A 16 7.47 7.62 1.36
CA ILE A 16 7.25 7.42 2.80
C ILE A 16 6.96 5.95 3.03
N TYR A 17 7.68 5.37 3.99
CA TYR A 17 7.39 4.08 4.60
C TYR A 17 6.61 4.31 5.91
N PRO A 18 5.25 4.22 5.93
CA PRO A 18 4.42 4.73 7.02
C PRO A 18 4.81 4.15 8.38
N LYS A 19 5.09 2.84 8.41
CA LYS A 19 5.48 2.06 9.59
C LYS A 19 6.63 2.66 10.39
N SER A 20 7.54 3.38 9.76
CA SER A 20 8.73 3.95 10.42
C SER A 20 8.81 5.47 10.31
N PHE A 21 7.75 6.13 9.84
CA PHE A 21 7.79 7.57 9.62
C PHE A 21 7.45 8.36 10.89
N GLN A 22 6.24 8.17 11.43
CA GLN A 22 5.85 8.79 12.70
C GLN A 22 4.68 8.07 13.35
N ASP A 23 4.86 7.66 14.60
CA ASP A 23 3.81 7.12 15.48
C ASP A 23 3.07 8.26 16.20
N THR A 24 1.74 8.21 16.18
CA THR A 24 0.86 9.15 16.89
C THR A 24 0.03 8.46 18.00
N THR A 25 0.10 7.14 18.09
CA THR A 25 -0.69 6.31 19.01
C THR A 25 0.12 5.83 20.22
N GLY A 26 1.45 5.88 20.14
CA GLY A 26 2.35 5.33 21.14
C GLY A 26 2.53 3.81 21.04
N SER A 27 2.15 3.22 19.91
CA SER A 27 2.26 1.78 19.64
C SER A 27 3.67 1.34 19.23
N GLY A 28 4.57 2.28 18.94
CA GLY A 28 5.90 2.04 18.40
C GLY A 28 5.95 1.85 16.88
N THR A 29 4.81 1.97 16.19
CA THR A 29 4.69 1.88 14.73
C THR A 29 4.05 3.15 14.19
N GLY A 30 4.58 3.66 13.07
CA GLY A 30 4.03 4.84 12.43
C GLY A 30 2.69 4.59 11.72
N ASP A 31 1.90 5.66 11.59
CA ASP A 31 0.51 5.62 11.13
C ASP A 31 0.20 6.77 10.16
N LEU A 32 -0.98 6.74 9.53
CA LEU A 32 -1.38 7.74 8.52
C LEU A 32 -1.56 9.14 9.12
N ARG A 33 -1.98 9.25 10.38
CA ARG A 33 -2.09 10.54 11.07
C ARG A 33 -0.70 11.13 11.32
N GLY A 34 0.31 10.29 11.53
CA GLY A 34 1.72 10.69 11.58
C GLY A 34 2.22 11.28 10.27
N VAL A 35 1.80 10.73 9.13
CA VAL A 35 2.08 11.33 7.82
C VAL A 35 1.41 12.70 7.70
N THR A 36 0.12 12.78 8.05
CA THR A 36 -0.66 14.04 8.04
C THR A 36 0.01 15.12 8.88
N ALA A 37 0.48 14.78 10.08
CA ALA A 37 1.17 15.70 10.99
C ALA A 37 2.49 16.28 10.44
N ARG A 38 3.06 15.70 9.38
CA ARG A 38 4.30 16.17 8.74
C ARG A 38 4.09 16.86 7.41
N LEU A 39 2.86 17.03 6.94
CA LEU A 39 2.61 17.68 5.66
C LEU A 39 3.15 19.11 5.60
N ASP A 40 3.14 19.87 6.69
CA ASP A 40 3.75 21.21 6.74
C ASP A 40 5.27 21.17 6.54
N TYR A 41 5.94 20.17 7.12
CA TYR A 41 7.36 19.94 6.91
C TYR A 41 7.65 19.56 5.46
N LEU A 42 6.87 18.65 4.88
CA LEU A 42 7.04 18.20 3.49
C LEU A 42 6.76 19.34 2.50
N HIS A 43 5.76 20.17 2.77
CA HIS A 43 5.49 21.37 1.98
C HIS A 43 6.67 22.35 2.04
N LYS A 44 7.21 22.62 3.24
CA LYS A 44 8.40 23.47 3.42
C LYS A 44 9.64 22.90 2.72
N LEU A 45 9.78 21.57 2.67
CA LEU A 45 10.87 20.88 1.97
C LEU A 45 10.75 21.04 0.43
N GLY A 46 9.58 21.39 -0.08
CA GLY A 46 9.32 21.53 -1.52
C GLY A 46 8.89 20.23 -2.19
N VAL A 47 8.23 19.33 -1.46
CA VAL A 47 7.70 18.07 -2.01
C VAL A 47 6.44 18.33 -2.83
N ASP A 48 6.39 17.84 -4.07
CA ASP A 48 5.21 17.93 -4.95
C ASP A 48 4.27 16.73 -4.82
N ALA A 49 4.81 15.57 -4.45
CA ALA A 49 4.04 14.34 -4.25
C ALA A 49 4.68 13.42 -3.20
N ILE A 50 3.84 12.73 -2.45
CA ILE A 50 4.22 11.65 -1.55
C ILE A 50 3.88 10.32 -2.20
N TRP A 51 4.84 9.39 -2.22
CA TRP A 51 4.59 8.00 -2.57
C TRP A 51 4.57 7.15 -1.29
N LEU A 52 3.39 6.63 -0.95
CA LEU A 52 3.23 5.76 0.23
C LEU A 52 3.49 4.32 -0.18
N THR A 53 4.42 3.65 0.51
CA THR A 53 4.51 2.19 0.46
C THR A 53 3.22 1.56 1.00
N PRO A 54 2.94 0.27 0.76
CA PRO A 54 1.67 -0.36 1.12
C PRO A 54 1.25 -0.17 2.58
N PHE A 55 0.01 0.29 2.78
CA PHE A 55 -0.66 0.43 4.08
C PHE A 55 -2.04 -0.27 4.11
N TYR A 56 -2.27 -1.15 3.12
CA TYR A 56 -3.46 -2.00 3.06
C TYR A 56 -3.37 -3.12 4.09
N VAL A 57 -4.52 -3.76 4.37
CA VAL A 57 -4.56 -4.96 5.22
C VAL A 57 -3.61 -6.03 4.67
N SER A 58 -2.65 -6.44 5.49
CA SER A 58 -1.64 -7.43 5.16
C SER A 58 -1.21 -8.21 6.43
N PRO A 59 -0.86 -9.50 6.33
CA PRO A 59 -0.24 -10.25 7.42
C PRO A 59 1.16 -9.75 7.81
N GLN A 60 1.71 -8.80 7.06
CA GLN A 60 3.02 -8.18 7.27
C GLN A 60 4.20 -9.15 7.10
N VAL A 61 4.04 -10.24 6.34
CA VAL A 61 5.17 -11.16 6.02
C VAL A 61 6.18 -10.44 5.14
N ASP A 62 5.72 -9.57 4.25
CA ASP A 62 6.55 -8.72 3.39
C ASP A 62 6.24 -7.24 3.62
N ASN A 63 6.07 -6.85 4.89
CA ASN A 63 5.85 -5.45 5.32
C ASN A 63 4.77 -4.69 4.50
N GLY A 64 3.67 -5.36 4.17
CA GLY A 64 2.53 -4.76 3.47
C GLY A 64 2.45 -5.10 1.98
N TYR A 65 3.52 -5.62 1.36
CA TYR A 65 3.48 -6.02 -0.05
C TYR A 65 2.69 -7.33 -0.28
N ASP A 66 2.53 -8.15 0.76
CA ASP A 66 1.61 -9.28 0.81
C ASP A 66 0.17 -8.85 1.12
N VAL A 67 -0.47 -8.12 0.19
CA VAL A 67 -1.79 -7.52 0.40
C VAL A 67 -2.91 -8.57 0.50
N ALA A 68 -3.67 -8.54 1.60
CA ALA A 68 -4.83 -9.40 1.81
C ALA A 68 -6.15 -8.74 1.41
N ASN A 69 -6.20 -7.40 1.37
CA ASN A 69 -7.38 -6.65 0.94
C ASN A 69 -7.02 -5.22 0.48
N TYR A 70 -7.13 -4.97 -0.83
CA TYR A 70 -6.81 -3.67 -1.44
C TYR A 70 -7.78 -2.54 -1.12
N THR A 71 -8.97 -2.81 -0.58
CA THR A 71 -10.01 -1.79 -0.36
C THR A 71 -10.17 -1.38 1.10
N ALA A 72 -9.22 -1.75 1.98
CA ALA A 72 -9.20 -1.25 3.35
C ALA A 72 -7.77 -0.97 3.81
N ILE A 73 -7.68 -0.09 4.79
CA ILE A 73 -6.46 0.26 5.51
C ILE A 73 -6.18 -0.82 6.55
N ASP A 74 -4.90 -1.18 6.74
CA ASP A 74 -4.51 -2.01 7.87
C ASP A 74 -4.82 -1.25 9.18
N PRO A 75 -5.54 -1.83 10.15
CA PRO A 75 -5.87 -1.15 11.40
C PRO A 75 -4.66 -0.65 12.19
N THR A 76 -3.47 -1.18 11.94
CA THR A 76 -2.22 -0.69 12.53
C THR A 76 -1.78 0.68 12.00
N TYR A 77 -2.22 1.07 10.79
CA TYR A 77 -1.94 2.37 10.18
C TYR A 77 -3.09 3.38 10.32
N GLY A 78 -4.31 2.93 10.62
CA GLY A 78 -5.48 3.78 10.83
C GLY A 78 -6.72 3.29 10.10
N THR A 79 -7.57 4.24 9.72
CA THR A 79 -8.88 4.02 9.08
C THR A 79 -8.95 4.66 7.69
N LEU A 80 -10.02 4.38 6.95
CA LEU A 80 -10.29 5.07 5.69
C LEU A 80 -10.50 6.58 5.91
N ASP A 81 -11.13 6.97 7.02
CA ASP A 81 -11.32 8.38 7.37
C ASP A 81 -9.98 9.09 7.60
N ASP A 82 -9.02 8.43 8.26
CA ASP A 82 -7.65 8.96 8.42
C ASP A 82 -6.94 9.13 7.07
N PHE A 83 -7.19 8.25 6.11
CA PHE A 83 -6.65 8.37 4.75
C PHE A 83 -7.33 9.51 3.98
N ASP A 84 -8.65 9.67 4.10
CA ASP A 84 -9.38 10.78 3.50
C ASP A 84 -8.91 12.13 4.05
N GLU A 85 -8.64 12.23 5.36
CA GLU A 85 -8.03 13.40 5.99
C GLU A 85 -6.63 13.68 5.42
N LEU A 86 -5.77 12.66 5.32
CA LEU A 86 -4.44 12.80 4.72
C LEU A 86 -4.50 13.36 3.29
N VAL A 87 -5.41 12.84 2.45
CA VAL A 87 -5.59 13.29 1.07
C VAL A 87 -6.09 14.74 1.02
N ALA A 88 -7.07 15.08 1.86
CA ALA A 88 -7.62 16.43 1.93
C ALA A 88 -6.56 17.44 2.37
N GLU A 89 -5.82 17.15 3.43
CA GLU A 89 -4.79 18.03 3.98
C GLU A 89 -3.56 18.15 3.06
N ALA A 90 -3.17 17.07 2.37
CA ALA A 90 -2.11 17.11 1.38
C ALA A 90 -2.50 18.02 0.21
N LYS A 91 -3.75 17.93 -0.25
CA LYS A 91 -4.29 18.76 -1.33
C LYS A 91 -4.26 20.26 -0.99
N VAL A 92 -4.60 20.64 0.25
CA VAL A 92 -4.51 22.04 0.72
C VAL A 92 -3.09 22.60 0.54
N ARG A 93 -2.07 21.76 0.68
CA ARG A 93 -0.65 22.11 0.55
C ARG A 93 -0.09 21.90 -0.86
N GLY A 94 -0.94 21.54 -1.82
CA GLY A 94 -0.53 21.25 -3.20
C GLY A 94 0.25 19.93 -3.36
N ILE A 95 0.27 19.09 -2.33
CA ILE A 95 0.97 17.79 -2.32
C ILE A 95 0.04 16.72 -2.88
N ARG A 96 0.53 15.95 -3.85
CA ARG A 96 -0.19 14.81 -4.43
C ARG A 96 0.12 13.52 -3.65
N ILE A 97 -0.81 12.57 -3.67
CA ILE A 97 -0.62 11.25 -3.07
C ILE A 97 -0.53 10.21 -4.20
N VAL A 98 0.52 9.40 -4.16
CA VAL A 98 0.74 8.24 -5.04
C VAL A 98 0.69 6.98 -4.18
N LEU A 99 -0.12 6.02 -4.61
CA LEU A 99 -0.28 4.74 -3.93
C LEU A 99 0.58 3.68 -4.57
N ASP A 100 1.29 2.90 -3.76
CA ASP A 100 1.91 1.67 -4.22
C ASP A 100 0.83 0.60 -4.47
N MET A 101 0.82 0.00 -5.66
CA MET A 101 -0.18 -0.96 -6.10
C MET A 101 0.49 -2.28 -6.47
N VAL A 102 0.43 -3.24 -5.55
CA VAL A 102 1.08 -4.55 -5.71
C VAL A 102 0.13 -5.52 -6.41
N LEU A 103 0.18 -5.61 -7.74
CA LEU A 103 -0.77 -6.41 -8.53
C LEU A 103 -0.23 -7.76 -9.01
N ASN A 104 1.06 -8.01 -8.84
CA ASN A 104 1.68 -9.27 -9.29
C ASN A 104 1.28 -10.48 -8.42
N HIS A 105 0.94 -10.24 -7.15
CA HIS A 105 0.59 -11.28 -6.18
C HIS A 105 -0.31 -10.70 -5.09
N THR A 106 -0.94 -11.60 -4.32
CA THR A 106 -1.71 -11.27 -3.12
C THR A 106 -1.24 -12.12 -1.95
N SER A 107 -1.63 -11.76 -0.73
CA SER A 107 -1.45 -12.60 0.45
C SER A 107 -2.09 -13.99 0.29
N THR A 108 -1.56 -14.95 1.04
CA THR A 108 -2.17 -16.28 1.27
C THR A 108 -3.14 -16.30 2.46
N ALA A 109 -3.28 -15.19 3.20
CA ALA A 109 -4.25 -15.04 4.28
C ALA A 109 -5.67 -14.74 3.77
N PRO A 110 -6.73 -15.12 4.51
CA PRO A 110 -8.09 -15.03 4.02
C PRO A 110 -8.62 -13.58 3.99
N ARG A 111 -8.72 -13.02 2.77
CA ARG A 111 -9.84 -12.19 2.26
C ARG A 111 -9.82 -12.13 0.73
N LEU A 112 -8.64 -12.27 0.11
CA LEU A 112 -8.45 -12.39 -1.35
C LEU A 112 -7.96 -13.75 -1.83
N VAL A 113 -7.54 -14.65 -0.94
CA VAL A 113 -7.44 -16.07 -1.29
C VAL A 113 -8.86 -16.55 -1.49
N PRO A 114 -9.31 -16.84 -2.73
CA PRO A 114 -10.52 -17.61 -2.86
C PRO A 114 -10.25 -18.92 -2.12
N ARG A 115 -11.28 -19.61 -1.64
CA ARG A 115 -11.26 -20.85 -0.84
C ARG A 115 -10.56 -22.04 -1.57
N VAL A 116 -9.33 -21.84 -2.02
CA VAL A 116 -8.62 -22.48 -3.15
C VAL A 116 -7.42 -23.26 -2.68
N VAL A 117 -6.82 -22.85 -1.56
CA VAL A 117 -5.73 -23.60 -0.92
C VAL A 117 -6.28 -24.67 0.03
N LYS A 118 -7.54 -24.54 0.48
CA LYS A 118 -8.16 -25.48 1.43
C LYS A 118 -9.06 -26.55 0.81
N GLU A 119 -9.69 -26.28 -0.34
CA GLU A 119 -10.61 -27.21 -0.99
C GLU A 119 -10.20 -27.38 -2.46
N ARG A 120 -10.15 -28.64 -2.94
CA ARG A 120 -9.76 -29.04 -4.31
C ARG A 120 -10.81 -28.65 -5.36
N GLU A 121 -11.38 -27.46 -5.27
CA GLU A 121 -12.32 -26.94 -6.25
C GLU A 121 -11.57 -26.39 -7.47
N PRO A 122 -12.09 -26.58 -8.70
CA PRO A 122 -11.42 -26.14 -9.92
C PRO A 122 -11.42 -24.61 -10.00
N VAL A 123 -10.27 -24.01 -9.72
CA VAL A 123 -9.99 -22.59 -9.96
C VAL A 123 -10.21 -22.30 -11.44
N PRO A 124 -10.74 -21.13 -11.84
CA PRO A 124 -10.43 -20.59 -13.16
C PRO A 124 -8.90 -20.48 -13.22
N PRO A 125 -8.20 -21.17 -14.14
CA PRO A 125 -6.74 -21.28 -14.17
C PRO A 125 -5.99 -19.96 -14.44
N VAL A 126 -6.65 -18.82 -14.26
CA VAL A 126 -6.21 -17.50 -14.71
C VAL A 126 -5.77 -16.60 -13.54
N LEU A 127 -6.15 -16.89 -12.28
CA LEU A 127 -5.83 -16.01 -11.14
C LEU A 127 -4.49 -16.32 -10.47
N TYR A 128 -4.11 -17.60 -10.34
CA TYR A 128 -2.82 -18.01 -9.79
C TYR A 128 -2.15 -19.03 -10.70
N LEU A 129 -0.83 -18.91 -10.81
CA LEU A 129 -0.03 -19.90 -11.52
C LEU A 129 0.23 -21.09 -10.59
N ALA A 130 -0.39 -22.23 -10.90
CA ALA A 130 -0.15 -23.51 -10.23
C ALA A 130 0.43 -24.52 -11.21
N ARG A 131 1.45 -25.29 -10.79
CA ARG A 131 1.98 -26.43 -11.55
C ARG A 131 1.75 -27.73 -10.78
N ARG A 132 1.40 -28.81 -11.47
CA ARG A 132 1.38 -30.14 -10.87
C ARG A 132 2.80 -30.56 -10.51
N ARG A 133 2.98 -31.10 -9.30
CA ARG A 133 4.25 -31.72 -8.90
C ARG A 133 4.46 -32.98 -9.75
N ALA A 134 5.65 -33.15 -10.32
CA ALA A 134 5.98 -34.40 -11.02
C ALA A 134 6.00 -35.54 -9.99
N HIS A 135 5.30 -36.64 -10.30
CA HIS A 135 5.46 -37.87 -9.54
C HIS A 135 6.81 -38.47 -9.90
N HIS A 136 7.76 -38.48 -8.97
CA HIS A 136 8.89 -39.39 -9.04
C HIS A 136 8.39 -40.75 -8.54
N PRO A 137 8.42 -41.82 -9.35
CA PRO A 137 8.18 -43.14 -8.82
C PRO A 137 9.27 -43.42 -7.77
N ALA A 138 8.85 -43.89 -6.59
CA ALA A 138 9.80 -44.40 -5.60
C ALA A 138 10.48 -45.63 -6.18
N GLU A 139 11.81 -45.67 -6.12
CA GLU A 139 12.61 -46.88 -6.36
C GLU A 139 12.44 -47.87 -5.20
#